data_AF-A0AAV3BTT3-F1
#
_entry.id   AF-A0AAV3BTT3-F1
#
_cell.length_a   1.000
_cell.length_b   1.000
_cell.length_c   1.000
_cell.angle_alpha   90.00
_cell.angle_beta   90.00
_cell.angle_gamma   90.00
#
_symmetry.space_group_name_H-M   'P 1'
#
loop_
_entity.id
_entity.type
_entity.pdbx_description
1 polymer ?
#
loop_
_entity_poly.entity_id
_entity_poly.type
_entity_poly.pdbx_seq_one_letter_code
_entity_poly.pdbx_strand_id
1 'polypeptide(L)' 'MKNRELQNHKCKNTKCITQVEKYVPQSFTLVDKKNNTYNCDYCNAENTFQKH' A
#
# COMPACT_ATOMS: atom_id res chain seq x y z
N MET A 1 -9.81 4.91 5.03
CA MET A 1 -10.49 3.60 4.95
C MET A 1 -9.48 2.58 4.46
N LYS A 2 -9.33 1.43 5.14
CA LYS A 2 -8.45 0.35 4.66
C LYS A 2 -9.15 -0.42 3.54
N ASN A 3 -8.50 -0.58 2.39
CA ASN A 3 -9.03 -1.39 1.30
C ASN A 3 -8.51 -2.83 1.42
N ARG A 4 -9.40 -3.80 1.70
CA ARG A 4 -9.03 -5.21 1.83
C ARG A 4 -8.57 -5.84 0.51
N GLU A 5 -8.95 -5.27 -0.64
CA GLU A 5 -8.53 -5.76 -1.96
C GLU A 5 -7.03 -5.50 -2.23
N LEU A 6 -6.40 -4.59 -1.50
CA LEU A 6 -5.00 -4.22 -1.71
C LEU A 6 -3.99 -5.13 -1.01
N GLN A 7 -4.44 -6.17 -0.30
CA GLN A 7 -3.57 -7.05 0.47
C GLN A 7 -2.50 -7.76 -0.40
N ASN A 8 -2.78 -7.98 -1.69
CA ASN A 8 -1.86 -8.62 -2.64
C ASN A 8 -0.96 -7.62 -3.41
N HIS A 9 -1.09 -6.32 -3.17
CA HIS A 9 -0.25 -5.30 -3.80
C HIS A 9 1.03 -5.07 -3.00
N LYS A 10 2.15 -4.86 -3.69
CA LYS A 10 3.44 -4.55 -3.05
C LYS A 10 3.64 -3.03 -2.96
N CYS A 11 4.12 -2.56 -1.82
CA CYS A 11 4.58 -1.18 -1.69
C CYS A 11 5.74 -0.90 -2.68
N LYS A 12 5.73 0.26 -3.34
CA LYS A 12 6.78 0.65 -4.30
C LYS A 12 8.07 1.13 -3.64
N ASN A 13 8.04 1.45 -2.35
CA ASN A 13 9.22 1.86 -1.59
C ASN A 13 10.08 0.63 -1.27
N THR A 14 11.24 0.52 -1.91
CA THR A 14 12.19 -0.59 -1.72
C THR A 14 12.78 -0.66 -0.30
N LYS A 15 12.70 0.43 0.48
CA LYS A 15 13.13 0.49 1.89
C LYS A 15 12.02 0.15 2.89
N CYS A 16 10.81 -0.17 2.42
CA CYS A 16 9.72 -0.51 3.32
C CYS A 16 9.99 -1.86 4.01
N ILE A 17 9.68 -1.96 5.31
CA ILE A 17 9.86 -3.19 6.11
C ILE A 17 9.16 -4.41 5.48
N THR A 18 8.03 -4.19 4.81
CA THR A 18 7.26 -5.22 4.10
C THR A 18 7.99 -5.83 2.89
N GLN A 19 9.13 -5.26 2.47
CA GLN A 19 9.97 -5.86 1.43
C GLN A 19 10.88 -6.97 1.98
N VAL A 20 11.16 -6.94 3.28
CA VAL A 20 12.09 -7.85 3.95
C VAL A 20 11.33 -8.89 4.77
N GLU A 21 10.32 -8.45 5.52
CA GLU A 21 9.56 -9.30 6.44
C GLU A 21 8.47 -10.10 5.73
N LYS A 22 8.66 -11.42 5.60
CA LYS A 22 7.76 -12.33 4.85
C LYS A 22 6.35 -12.45 5.42
N TYR A 23 6.20 -12.21 6.72
CA TYR A 23 4.94 -12.43 7.45
C TYR A 23 4.17 -11.14 7.72
N VAL A 24 4.71 -9.99 7.34
CA VAL A 24 4.05 -8.69 7.52
C VAL A 24 3.16 -8.43 6.29
N PRO A 25 1.81 -8.40 6.46
CA PRO A 25 0.91 -8.18 5.33
C PRO A 25 1.04 -6.75 4.81
N GLN A 26 0.88 -6.58 3.50
CA GLN A 26 0.80 -5.27 2.88
C GLN A 26 -0.49 -4.58 3.32
N SER A 27 -0.39 -3.32 3.76
CA SER A 27 -1.51 -2.56 4.26
C SER A 27 -1.41 -1.12 3.78
N PHE A 28 -2.53 -0.61 3.28
CA PHE A 28 -2.61 0.68 2.63
C PHE A 28 -3.88 1.42 3.05
N THR A 29 -3.73 2.73 3.24
CA THR A 29 -4.82 3.64 3.55
C THR A 29 -5.09 4.56 2.37
N LEU A 30 -6.33 4.58 1.88
CA LEU A 30 -6.75 5.51 0.83
C LEU A 30 -6.71 6.94 1.33
N VAL A 31 -5.93 7.78 0.65
CA VAL A 31 -5.73 9.21 0.97
C VAL A 31 -6.29 10.14 -0.11
N ASP A 32 -6.35 9.68 -1.37
CA ASP A 32 -7.02 10.41 -2.46
C ASP A 32 -7.88 9.45 -3.28
N LYS A 33 -9.21 9.61 -3.14
CA LYS A 33 -10.20 8.83 -3.88
C LYS A 33 -10.21 9.13 -5.39
N LYS A 34 -9.93 10.37 -5.79
CA LYS A 34 -9.99 10.81 -7.19
C LYS A 34 -8.87 10.19 -8.00
N ASN A 35 -7.67 10.16 -7.42
CA ASN A 35 -6.46 9.65 -8.06
C ASN A 35 -6.13 8.19 -7.71
N ASN A 36 -6.95 7.54 -6.87
CA ASN A 36 -6.69 6.20 -6.32
C ASN A 36 -5.29 6.12 -5.66
N THR A 37 -5.00 7.13 -4.85
CA THR A 37 -3.73 7.25 -4.13
C THR A 37 -3.88 6.71 -2.71
N TYR A 38 -2.93 5.87 -2.33
CA TYR A 38 -2.89 5.20 -1.05
C TYR A 38 -1.54 5.39 -0.37
N ASN A 39 -1.54 5.64 0.94
CA ASN A 39 -0.32 5.59 1.73
C ASN A 39 -0.09 4.18 2.27
N CYS A 40 1.16 3.73 2.23
CA CYS A 40 1.57 2.51 2.92
C CYS A 40 1.52 2.73 4.44
N ASP A 41 0.84 1.86 5.17
CA ASP A 41 0.68 1.99 6.63
C ASP A 41 2.01 1.78 7.41
N TYR A 42 3.08 1.35 6.74
CA TYR A 42 4.39 1.08 7.38
C TYR A 42 5.45 2.15 7.11
N CYS A 43 5.47 2.74 5.92
CA CYS A 43 6.51 3.70 5.53
C CYS A 43 5.96 5.05 5.06
N ASN A 44 4.64 5.23 5.07
CA ASN A 44 3.92 6.42 4.59
C ASN A 44 4.21 6.81 3.13
N ALA A 45 4.89 5.96 2.36
CA ALA A 45 5.11 6.21 0.95
C ALA A 45 3.78 6.16 0.18
N GLU A 46 3.65 7.08 -0.77
CA GLU A 46 2.51 7.15 -1.67
C GLU A 46 2.55 6.01 -2.70
N ASN A 47 1.42 5.34 -2.93
CA ASN A 47 1.24 4.28 -3.92
C ASN A 47 -0.02 4.55 -4.73
N THR A 48 0.00 4.19 -6.00
CA THR A 48 -1.15 4.23 -6.90
C THR A 48 -1.38 2.83 -7.45
N PHE A 49 -2.63 2.36 -7.39
CA PHE A 49 -3.01 1.04 -7.87
C PHE A 49 -4.12 1.20 -8.91
N GLN A 50 -3.98 0.52 -10.06
CA GLN A 50 -5.01 0.53 -11.09
C GLN A 50 -6.23 -0.24 -10.59
N LYS A 51 -7.43 0.35 -10.77
CA LYS A 51 -8.69 -0.38 -10.64
C LYS A 51 -8.86 -1.21 -11.90
N HIS A 52 -8.91 -2.54 -11.73
CA HIS A 52 -9.42 -3.42 -12.78
C HIS A 52 -10.95 -3.31 -12.84
#